data_AF-A0A0R1U5P1-F1
#
_entry.id   AF-A0A0R1U5P1-F1
#
_cell.length_a   1.000
_cell.length_b   1.000
_cell.length_c   1.000
_cell.angle_alpha   90.00
_cell.angle_beta   90.00
_cell.angle_gamma   90.00
#
_symmetry.space_group_name_H-M   'P 1'
#
loop_
_entity.id
_entity.type
_entity.pdbx_description
1 polymer ?
#
loop_
_entity_poly.entity_id
_entity_poly.type
_entity_poly.pdbx_seq_one_letter_code
_entity_poly.pdbx_strand_id
1 'polypeptide(L)'
;MVKKIARNTITGIGFGSFAYVLVLLFKVQTTMPTTANIISILVMSAGIGWISLVFESDALPWLAELGIHFVGTLLLVTIMMGFNGWLLAPSFWIVFVVLYVAFWIIIRVQHAVQVQRINAAIVQRRQKLKGK
;
A
#
# COMPACT_ATOMS: atom_id res chain seq x y z
N MET A 1 -18.46 -1.01 8.37
CA MET A 1 -18.00 -0.60 7.03
C MET A 1 -17.11 0.65 7.08
N VAL A 2 -17.60 1.78 7.59
CA VAL A 2 -16.87 3.07 7.65
C VAL A 2 -15.47 2.97 8.30
N LYS A 3 -15.35 2.30 9.46
CA LYS A 3 -14.05 2.14 10.15
C LYS A 3 -13.00 1.41 9.30
N LYS A 4 -13.43 0.43 8.48
CA LYS A 4 -12.52 -0.33 7.60
C LYS A 4 -12.03 0.55 6.46
N ILE A 5 -12.95 1.24 5.79
CA ILE A 5 -12.64 2.18 4.70
C ILE A 5 -11.66 3.24 5.20
N ALA A 6 -11.96 3.89 6.35
CA ALA A 6 -11.08 4.90 6.93
C ALA A 6 -9.68 4.36 7.25
N ARG A 7 -9.59 3.17 7.86
CA ARG A 7 -8.30 2.53 8.16
C ARG A 7 -7.50 2.29 6.87
N ASN A 8 -8.13 1.69 5.86
CA ASN A 8 -7.47 1.39 4.59
C ASN A 8 -7.06 2.66 3.83
N THR A 9 -7.88 3.73 3.89
CA THR A 9 -7.50 5.06 3.38
C THR A 9 -6.22 5.56 4.04
N ILE A 10 -6.16 5.53 5.38
CA ILE A 10 -4.99 6.01 6.14
C ILE A 10 -3.76 5.16 5.84
N THR A 11 -3.91 3.83 5.78
CA THR A 11 -2.83 2.91 5.41
C THR A 11 -2.31 3.19 4.00
N GLY A 12 -3.23 3.34 3.03
CA GLY A 12 -2.88 3.67 1.64
C GLY A 12 -2.12 4.99 1.55
N ILE A 13 -2.64 6.05 2.17
CA ILE A 13 -1.96 7.35 2.27
C ILE A 13 -0.57 7.22 2.91
N GLY A 14 -0.44 6.41 3.97
CA GLY A 14 0.84 6.18 4.64
C GLY A 14 1.88 5.57 3.71
N PHE A 15 1.52 4.51 2.98
CA PHE A 15 2.43 3.89 2.02
C PHE A 15 2.75 4.79 0.84
N GLY A 16 1.75 5.45 0.25
CA GLY A 16 1.98 6.29 -0.93
C GLY A 16 2.72 7.59 -0.64
N SER A 17 2.51 8.20 0.54
CA SER A 17 3.33 9.34 0.96
C SER A 17 4.78 8.96 1.19
N PHE A 18 5.03 7.80 1.82
CA PHE A 18 6.39 7.28 1.98
C PHE A 18 7.03 6.91 0.64
N ALA A 19 6.26 6.31 -0.28
CA ALA A 19 6.70 6.06 -1.66
C ALA A 19 7.14 7.35 -2.36
N TYR A 20 6.36 8.42 -2.19
CA TYR A 20 6.70 9.70 -2.79
C TYR A 20 7.96 10.32 -2.19
N VAL A 21 8.17 10.20 -0.88
CA VAL A 21 9.43 10.61 -0.25
C VAL A 21 10.62 9.86 -0.87
N LEU A 22 10.49 8.56 -1.16
CA LEU A 22 11.54 7.80 -1.88
C LEU A 22 11.75 8.32 -3.31
N VAL A 23 10.67 8.60 -4.04
CA VAL A 23 10.74 9.20 -5.40
C VAL A 23 11.51 10.52 -5.37
N LEU A 24 11.28 11.37 -4.37
CA LEU A 24 12.01 12.62 -4.19
C LEU A 24 13.47 12.40 -3.77
N LEU A 25 13.70 11.49 -2.81
CA LEU A 25 15.03 11.16 -2.30
C LEU A 25 15.97 10.69 -3.41
N PHE A 26 15.47 9.84 -4.31
CA PHE A 26 16.23 9.30 -5.44
C PHE A 26 16.17 10.17 -6.69
N LYS A 27 15.58 11.38 -6.60
CA LYS A 27 15.45 12.33 -7.72
C LYS A 27 14.78 11.71 -8.96
N VAL A 28 13.85 10.79 -8.75
CA VAL A 28 13.06 10.17 -9.83
C VAL A 28 12.14 11.22 -10.45
N GLN A 29 11.52 12.06 -9.60
CA GLN A 29 10.94 13.31 -10.05
C GLN A 29 12.06 14.34 -10.23
N THR A 30 12.21 14.86 -11.45
CA THR A 30 13.24 15.85 -11.80
C THR A 30 12.78 17.30 -11.63
N THR A 31 11.46 17.51 -11.54
CA THR A 31 10.85 18.83 -11.33
C THR A 31 10.62 19.10 -9.85
N MET A 32 10.50 20.39 -9.49
CA MET A 32 10.15 20.77 -8.12
C MET A 32 8.78 20.21 -7.71
N PRO A 33 8.65 19.61 -6.51
CA PRO A 33 7.37 19.16 -5.98
C PRO A 33 6.36 20.31 -5.87
N THR A 34 5.16 20.10 -6.38
CA THR A 34 4.05 21.06 -6.27
C THR A 34 2.97 20.55 -5.30
N THR A 35 2.15 21.46 -4.80
CA THR A 35 0.96 21.12 -4.00
C THR A 35 0.03 20.17 -4.75
N ALA A 36 -0.11 20.35 -6.07
CA ALA A 36 -0.92 19.47 -6.92
C ALA A 36 -0.35 18.04 -6.99
N ASN A 37 0.99 17.89 -7.06
CA ASN A 37 1.63 16.57 -7.00
C ASN A 37 1.32 15.88 -5.66
N ILE A 38 1.47 16.60 -4.55
CA ILE A 38 1.22 16.05 -3.22
C ILE A 38 -0.23 15.60 -3.08
N ILE A 39 -1.20 16.47 -3.41
CA ILE A 39 -2.63 16.15 -3.26
C ILE A 39 -3.02 14.97 -4.16
N SER A 40 -2.62 14.98 -5.43
CA SER A 40 -2.96 13.90 -6.36
C SER A 40 -2.38 12.55 -5.93
N ILE A 41 -1.16 12.54 -5.39
CA ILE A 41 -0.55 11.34 -4.79
C ILE A 41 -1.36 10.87 -3.58
N LEU A 42 -1.75 11.75 -2.66
CA LEU A 42 -2.54 11.37 -1.50
C LEU A 42 -3.89 10.76 -1.89
N VAL A 43 -4.58 11.35 -2.88
CA VAL A 43 -5.86 10.85 -3.41
C VAL A 43 -5.67 9.49 -4.09
N MET A 44 -4.66 9.35 -4.95
CA MET A 44 -4.31 8.08 -5.58
C MET A 44 -4.02 7.01 -4.52
N SER A 45 -3.26 7.36 -3.48
CA SER A 45 -2.86 6.46 -2.40
C SER A 45 -4.03 6.00 -1.55
N ALA A 46 -5.00 6.89 -1.29
CA ALA A 46 -6.28 6.51 -0.68
C ALA A 46 -7.04 5.50 -1.54
N GLY A 47 -7.09 5.73 -2.86
CA GLY A 47 -7.68 4.80 -3.82
C GLY A 47 -7.01 3.43 -3.82
N ILE A 48 -5.68 3.37 -3.77
CA ILE A 48 -4.92 2.11 -3.65
C ILE A 48 -5.33 1.37 -2.36
N GLY A 49 -5.44 2.08 -1.23
CA GLY A 49 -5.91 1.49 0.02
C GLY A 49 -7.30 0.85 -0.09
N TRP A 50 -8.20 1.42 -0.90
CA TRP A 50 -9.51 0.82 -1.18
C TRP A 50 -9.41 -0.40 -2.07
N ILE A 51 -8.55 -0.39 -3.08
CA ILE A 51 -8.29 -1.57 -3.93
C ILE A 51 -7.77 -2.73 -3.07
N SER A 52 -6.99 -2.46 -2.01
CA SER A 52 -6.55 -3.49 -1.06
C SER A 52 -7.68 -4.22 -0.33
N LEU A 53 -8.93 -3.74 -0.38
CA LEU A 53 -10.08 -4.48 0.14
C LEU A 53 -10.37 -5.76 -0.66
N VAL A 54 -9.83 -5.90 -1.87
CA VAL A 54 -9.95 -7.13 -2.67
C VAL A 54 -9.41 -8.35 -1.93
N PHE A 55 -8.37 -8.17 -1.09
CA PHE A 55 -7.78 -9.24 -0.28
C PHE A 55 -8.60 -9.60 0.98
N GLU A 56 -9.70 -8.90 1.26
CA GLU A 56 -10.64 -9.29 2.33
C GLU A 56 -11.77 -10.19 1.81
N SER A 57 -11.85 -10.42 0.49
CA SER A 57 -12.85 -11.28 -0.14
C SER A 57 -12.37 -12.72 -0.13
N ASP A 58 -13.24 -13.69 0.16
CA ASP A 58 -12.92 -15.11 -0.07
C ASP A 58 -13.46 -15.60 -1.42
N ALA A 59 -13.98 -14.68 -2.25
CA ALA A 59 -14.66 -15.03 -3.50
C ALA A 59 -13.70 -15.37 -4.66
N LEU A 60 -12.44 -14.95 -4.57
CA LEU A 60 -11.45 -15.11 -5.63
C LEU A 60 -10.22 -15.89 -5.14
N PRO A 61 -9.52 -16.61 -6.02
CA PRO A 61 -8.20 -17.13 -5.69
C PRO A 61 -7.23 -15.99 -5.38
N TRP A 62 -6.35 -16.20 -4.41
CA TRP A 62 -5.34 -15.21 -4.00
C TRP A 62 -4.54 -14.59 -5.17
N LEU A 63 -4.20 -15.39 -6.19
CA LEU A 63 -3.48 -14.90 -7.36
C LEU A 63 -4.31 -13.91 -8.20
N ALA A 64 -5.63 -14.12 -8.27
CA ALA A 64 -6.54 -13.21 -8.95
C ALA A 64 -6.70 -11.89 -8.18
N GLU A 65 -6.80 -11.94 -6.85
CA GLU A 65 -6.81 -10.74 -6.00
C GLU A 65 -5.53 -9.92 -6.17
N LEU A 66 -4.38 -10.61 -6.18
CA LEU A 66 -3.09 -9.98 -6.40
C LEU A 66 -3.02 -9.32 -7.79
N GLY A 67 -3.53 -9.99 -8.82
CA GLY A 67 -3.62 -9.46 -10.17
C GLY A 67 -4.50 -8.20 -10.25
N ILE A 68 -5.69 -8.24 -9.65
CA ILE A 68 -6.61 -7.09 -9.58
C ILE A 68 -5.94 -5.92 -8.85
N HIS A 69 -5.30 -6.19 -7.71
CA HIS A 69 -4.62 -5.16 -6.94
C HIS A 69 -3.46 -4.54 -7.73
N PHE A 70 -2.64 -5.35 -8.38
CA PHE A 70 -1.51 -4.90 -9.19
C PHE A 70 -1.98 -4.01 -10.36
N VAL A 71 -2.94 -4.48 -11.15
CA VAL A 71 -3.49 -3.75 -12.29
C VAL A 71 -4.18 -2.46 -11.83
N GLY A 72 -5.00 -2.53 -10.78
CA GLY A 72 -5.68 -1.37 -10.23
C GLY A 72 -4.71 -0.32 -9.69
N THR A 73 -3.65 -0.74 -9.01
CA THR A 73 -2.58 0.15 -8.54
C THR A 73 -1.86 0.81 -9.72
N LEU A 74 -1.49 0.04 -10.73
CA LEU A 74 -0.84 0.55 -11.95
C LEU A 74 -1.74 1.58 -12.67
N LEU A 75 -3.04 1.30 -12.78
CA LEU A 75 -3.99 2.22 -13.39
C LEU A 75 -4.08 3.54 -12.61
N LEU A 76 -4.19 3.49 -11.28
CA LEU A 76 -4.23 4.71 -10.46
C LEU A 76 -2.94 5.52 -10.57
N VAL A 77 -1.79 4.85 -10.56
CA VAL A 77 -0.48 5.51 -10.71
C VAL A 77 -0.36 6.19 -12.08
N THR A 78 -0.71 5.49 -13.16
CA THR A 78 -0.63 6.05 -14.52
C THR A 78 -1.61 7.22 -14.72
N ILE A 79 -2.82 7.16 -14.17
CA ILE A 79 -3.77 8.29 -14.18
C ILE A 79 -3.18 9.50 -13.43
N MET A 80 -2.64 9.28 -12.23
CA MET A 80 -2.00 10.33 -11.44
C MET A 80 -0.81 10.94 -12.17
N MET A 81 0.02 10.14 -12.83
CA MET A 81 1.13 10.62 -13.65
C MET A 81 0.64 11.49 -14.81
N GLY A 82 -0.40 11.04 -15.53
CA GLY A 82 -1.01 11.83 -16.61
C GLY A 82 -1.55 13.17 -16.11
N PHE A 83 -2.22 13.20 -14.95
CA PHE A 83 -2.70 14.42 -14.32
C PHE A 83 -1.57 15.40 -13.97
N ASN A 84 -0.40 14.88 -13.55
CA ASN A 84 0.76 15.69 -13.20
C ASN A 84 1.70 15.99 -14.38
N GLY A 85 1.36 15.56 -15.60
CA GLY A 85 2.20 15.73 -16.78
C GLY A 85 3.51 14.91 -16.74
N TRP A 86 3.57 13.84 -15.95
CA TRP A 86 4.76 12.99 -15.86
C TRP A 86 4.79 11.97 -17.00
N LEU A 87 5.93 11.88 -17.68
CA LEU A 87 6.14 10.93 -18.77
C LEU A 87 6.33 9.50 -18.25
N LEU A 88 5.70 8.54 -18.91
CA LEU A 88 5.93 7.10 -18.69
C LEU A 88 7.23 6.66 -19.38
N ALA A 89 8.37 7.13 -18.87
CA ALA A 89 9.68 6.72 -19.34
C ALA A 89 9.95 5.22 -19.04
N PRO A 90 10.83 4.52 -19.76
CA PRO A 90 11.14 3.11 -19.46
C PRO A 90 11.58 2.85 -18.01
N SER A 91 12.22 3.83 -17.36
CA SER A 91 12.60 3.77 -15.94
C SER A 91 11.40 3.69 -14.99
N PHE A 92 10.23 4.18 -15.39
CA PHE A 92 8.99 4.08 -14.62
C PHE A 92 8.68 2.63 -14.25
N TRP A 93 8.79 1.70 -15.20
CA TRP A 93 8.45 0.30 -14.98
C TRP A 93 9.33 -0.34 -13.91
N ILE A 94 10.62 -0.03 -13.93
CA ILE A 94 11.58 -0.53 -12.94
C ILE A 94 11.23 0.04 -11.56
N VAL A 95 11.06 1.36 -11.46
CA VAL A 95 10.71 2.02 -10.18
C VAL A 95 9.40 1.50 -9.62
N PHE A 96 8.37 1.36 -10.48
CA PHE A 96 7.06 0.86 -10.10
C PHE A 96 7.14 -0.56 -9.55
N VAL A 97 7.78 -1.49 -10.27
CA VAL A 97 7.92 -2.89 -9.83
C VAL A 97 8.73 -2.98 -8.54
N VAL A 98 9.83 -2.24 -8.43
CA VAL A 98 10.68 -2.22 -7.23
C VAL A 98 9.90 -1.73 -6.02
N LEU A 99 9.20 -0.59 -6.13
CA LEU A 99 8.39 -0.07 -5.03
C LEU A 99 7.24 -1.01 -4.67
N TYR A 100 6.57 -1.59 -5.67
CA TYR A 100 5.47 -2.54 -5.44
C TYR A 100 5.95 -3.76 -4.65
N VAL A 101 7.05 -4.38 -5.07
CA VAL A 101 7.63 -5.55 -4.38
C VAL A 101 8.13 -5.16 -2.98
N ALA A 102 8.80 -4.01 -2.84
CA ALA A 102 9.30 -3.53 -1.55
C ALA A 102 8.16 -3.32 -0.55
N PHE A 103 7.06 -2.69 -0.96
CA PHE A 103 5.89 -2.53 -0.08
C PHE A 103 5.23 -3.85 0.26
N TRP A 104 5.18 -4.77 -0.69
CA TRP A 104 4.66 -6.09 -0.43
C TRP A 104 5.47 -6.83 0.63
N ILE A 105 6.80 -6.75 0.58
CA ILE A 105 7.69 -7.31 1.61
C ILE A 105 7.42 -6.65 2.97
N ILE A 106 7.36 -5.31 3.02
CA ILE A 106 7.09 -4.57 4.27
C ILE A 106 5.77 -5.03 4.89
N ILE A 107 4.71 -5.11 4.09
CA ILE A 107 3.39 -5.57 4.52
C ILE A 107 3.49 -7.00 5.06
N ARG A 108 4.15 -7.93 4.36
CA ARG A 108 4.31 -9.32 4.84
C ARG A 108 5.03 -9.42 6.17
N VAL A 109 6.09 -8.63 6.37
CA VAL A 109 6.80 -8.57 7.64
C VAL A 109 5.88 -8.04 8.75
N GLN A 110 5.14 -6.97 8.49
CA GLN A 110 4.16 -6.42 9.44
C GLN A 110 3.09 -7.44 9.82
N HIS A 111 2.53 -8.17 8.85
CA HIS A 111 1.56 -9.24 9.10
C HIS A 111 2.16 -10.39 9.92
N ALA A 112 3.37 -10.84 9.59
CA ALA A 112 4.04 -11.91 10.34
C ALA A 112 4.25 -11.53 11.82
N VAL A 113 4.73 -10.31 12.06
CA VAL A 113 4.92 -9.76 13.41
C VAL A 113 3.57 -9.64 14.14
N GLN A 114 2.51 -9.20 13.47
CA GLN A 114 1.19 -9.08 14.06
C GLN A 114 0.63 -10.44 14.48
N VAL A 115 0.74 -11.47 13.63
CA VAL A 115 0.32 -12.84 13.95
C VAL A 115 1.08 -13.36 15.17
N GLN A 116 2.40 -13.16 15.22
CA GLN A 116 3.23 -13.56 16.37
C GLN A 116 2.77 -12.87 17.67
N ARG A 117 2.49 -11.56 17.62
CA ARG A 117 1.99 -10.79 18.77
C ARG A 117 0.63 -11.30 19.27
N ILE A 118 -0.30 -11.60 18.35
CA ILE A 118 -1.62 -12.15 18.68
C ILE A 118 -1.46 -13.51 19.36
N ASN A 119 -0.63 -14.40 18.79
CA ASN A 119 -0.39 -15.73 19.33
C ASN A 119 0.24 -15.67 20.73
N ALA A 120 1.22 -14.78 20.93
CA ALA A 120 1.83 -14.56 22.24
C ALA A 120 0.79 -14.08 23.28
N ALA A 121 -0.09 -13.16 22.92
CA ALA A 121 -1.15 -12.66 23.80
C ALA A 121 -2.17 -13.76 24.17
N ILE A 122 -2.51 -14.65 23.23
CA ILE A 122 -3.39 -15.80 23.48
C ILE A 122 -2.75 -16.77 24.46
N VAL A 123 -1.47 -17.11 24.28
CA VAL A 123 -0.73 -18.01 25.17
C VAL A 123 -0.67 -17.45 26.59
N GLN A 124 -0.32 -16.17 26.74
CA GLN A 124 -0.28 -15.51 28.05
C GLN A 124 -1.64 -15.53 28.76
N ARG A 125 -2.74 -15.27 28.02
CA ARG A 125 -4.10 -15.36 28.58
C ARG A 125 -4.45 -16.78 29.02
N ARG A 126 -4.11 -17.79 28.24
CA ARG A 126 -4.34 -19.21 28.59
C ARG A 126 -3.57 -19.63 29.84
N GLN A 127 -2.33 -19.18 29.99
CA GLN A 127 -1.51 -19.44 31.17
C GLN A 127 -2.11 -18.79 32.43
N LYS A 128 -2.56 -17.54 32.34
CA LYS A 128 -3.25 -16.85 33.46
C LYS A 128 -4.55 -17.53 33.88
N LEU A 129 -5.27 -18.16 32.96
CA LEU A 129 -6.51 -18.89 33.26
C LEU A 129 -6.26 -20.27 33.87
N LYS A 130 -5.10 -20.90 33.64
CA LYS A 130 -4.72 -22.20 34.24
C LYS A 130 -4.07 -22.09 35.62
N GLY A 131 -3.59 -20.89 35.99
CA GLY A 131 -3.00 -20.61 37.31
C GLY A 131 -3.98 -20.05 38.34
N LYS A 132 -5.28 -20.03 38.00
CA LYS A 132 -6.41 -19.83 38.92
C LYS A 132 -7.15 -21.15 39.05
#